data_AF-A0AB35HYZ3-F1
#
_entry.id   AF-A0AB35HYZ3-F1
#
_cell.length_a   1.000
_cell.length_b   1.000
_cell.length_c   1.000
_cell.angle_alpha   90.00
_cell.angle_beta   90.00
_cell.angle_gamma   90.00
#
_symmetry.space_group_name_H-M   'P 1'
#
loop_
_entity.id
_entity.type
_entity.pdbx_description
1 polymer ?
#
loop_
_entity_poly.entity_id
_entity_poly.type
_entity_poly.pdbx_seq_one_letter_code
_entity_poly.pdbx_strand_id
1 'polypeptide(L)'
;MRILNLTQHCATPDQLAAGVIDLPEEFRQELLELLTFEQLPDADELKRRAWRVVCLADHYVGAAAMIGGAPFFMAPLESALRRAGWRVLYAFSRRESVEETQPDGSVRKTNVFRHVGFVEASDPTPRATA
;
A
#
# COMPACT_ATOMS: atom_id res chain seq x y z
N MET A 1 2.61 10.45 -12.88
CA MET A 1 1.59 10.46 -11.80
C MET A 1 2.32 10.33 -10.48
N ARG A 2 1.94 11.08 -9.42
CA ARG A 2 2.51 10.89 -8.08
C ARG A 2 1.69 9.87 -7.32
N ILE A 3 2.34 8.94 -6.60
CA ILE A 3 1.68 7.91 -5.81
C ILE A 3 2.25 7.97 -4.39
N LEU A 4 1.46 8.34 -3.41
CA LEU A 4 1.87 8.35 -2.02
C LEU A 4 1.90 6.91 -1.46
N ASN A 5 3.01 6.52 -0.85
CA ASN A 5 3.14 5.24 -0.17
C ASN A 5 2.47 5.31 1.21
N LEU A 6 1.33 4.63 1.35
CA LEU A 6 0.62 4.45 2.61
C LEU A 6 0.68 2.98 3.07
N THR A 7 1.85 2.34 2.89
CA THR A 7 2.13 0.97 3.33
C THR A 7 3.18 0.94 4.45
N GLN A 8 3.36 -0.22 5.08
CA GLN A 8 4.34 -0.38 6.16
C GLN A 8 5.81 -0.35 5.68
N HIS A 9 6.07 -0.57 4.40
CA HIS A 9 7.43 -0.71 3.87
C HIS A 9 7.83 0.52 3.05
N CYS A 10 9.12 0.88 3.04
CA CYS A 10 9.62 1.89 2.10
C CYS A 10 9.37 1.42 0.67
N ALA A 11 9.18 2.37 -0.24
CA ALA A 11 9.06 2.06 -1.64
C ALA A 11 10.35 1.40 -2.15
N THR A 12 10.22 0.31 -2.91
CA THR A 12 11.36 -0.31 -3.59
C THR A 12 11.88 0.61 -4.69
N PRO A 13 13.13 0.41 -5.18
CA PRO A 13 13.64 1.19 -6.32
C PRO A 13 12.70 1.18 -7.54
N ASP A 14 12.09 0.04 -7.85
CA ASP A 14 11.12 -0.08 -8.96
C ASP A 14 9.85 0.73 -8.71
N GLN A 15 9.35 0.77 -7.47
CA GLN A 15 8.19 1.58 -7.09
C GLN A 15 8.50 3.08 -7.15
N LEU A 16 9.66 3.50 -6.64
CA LEU A 16 10.14 4.89 -6.73
C LEU A 16 10.24 5.32 -8.21
N ALA A 17 10.80 4.48 -9.06
CA ALA A 17 10.87 4.71 -10.51
C ALA A 17 9.48 4.80 -11.16
N ALA A 18 8.48 4.09 -10.63
CA ALA A 18 7.08 4.16 -11.06
C ALA A 18 6.32 5.40 -10.54
N GLY A 19 6.98 6.29 -9.78
CA GLY A 19 6.41 7.54 -9.27
C GLY A 19 5.84 7.43 -7.85
N VAL A 20 6.20 6.37 -7.12
CA VAL A 20 5.90 6.27 -5.68
C VAL A 20 6.79 7.23 -4.89
N ILE A 21 6.20 7.90 -3.91
CA ILE A 21 6.89 8.73 -2.93
C ILE A 21 6.59 8.22 -1.52
N ASP A 22 7.61 8.07 -0.70
CA ASP A 22 7.44 7.79 0.72
C ASP A 22 7.07 9.05 1.49
N LEU A 23 6.35 8.88 2.59
CA LEU A 23 6.17 9.93 3.58
C LEU A 23 7.52 10.29 4.23
N PRO A 24 7.72 11.57 4.61
CA PRO A 24 8.81 11.97 5.50
C PRO A 24 8.82 11.13 6.78
N GLU A 25 10.01 10.94 7.36
CA GLU A 25 10.22 10.04 8.51
C GLU A 25 9.25 10.31 9.67
N GLU A 26 9.01 11.57 9.99
CA GLU A 26 8.07 11.98 11.06
C GLU A 26 6.65 11.45 10.85
N PHE A 27 6.11 11.56 9.63
CA PHE A 27 4.77 11.05 9.29
C PHE A 27 4.77 9.54 9.06
N ARG A 28 5.90 8.98 8.63
CA ARG A 28 6.07 7.54 8.43
C ARG A 28 5.92 6.77 9.73
N GLN A 29 6.46 7.27 10.84
CA GLN A 29 6.29 6.63 12.14
C GLN A 29 4.81 6.58 12.56
N GLU A 30 4.09 7.68 12.41
CA GLU A 30 2.64 7.72 12.68
C GLU A 30 1.88 6.74 11.77
N LEU A 31 2.22 6.67 10.47
CA LEU A 31 1.62 5.69 9.56
C LEU A 31 1.84 4.26 10.05
N LEU A 32 3.06 3.90 10.48
CA LEU A 32 3.36 2.54 10.95
C LEU A 32 2.51 2.15 12.17
N GLU A 33 2.32 3.07 13.10
CA GLU A 33 1.45 2.86 14.28
C GLU A 33 0.00 2.63 13.86
N LEU A 34 -0.51 3.42 12.91
CA LEU A 34 -1.88 3.29 12.40
C LEU A 34 -2.11 1.94 11.69
N LEU A 35 -1.10 1.44 10.97
CA LEU A 35 -1.17 0.19 10.19
C LEU A 35 -0.86 -1.07 11.02
N THR A 36 -0.32 -0.94 12.22
CA THR A 36 0.09 -2.07 13.07
C THR A 36 -0.99 -2.39 14.11
N PHE A 37 -1.46 -3.65 14.13
CA PHE A 37 -2.52 -4.13 15.03
C PHE A 37 -1.96 -5.22 15.95
N GLU A 38 -1.69 -4.87 17.20
CA GLU A 38 -1.19 -5.82 18.22
C GLU A 38 -2.32 -6.56 18.96
N GLN A 39 -3.53 -6.01 18.91
CA GLN A 39 -4.74 -6.56 19.54
C GLN A 39 -5.85 -6.63 18.49
N LEU A 40 -6.88 -7.44 18.74
CA LEU A 40 -8.05 -7.55 17.87
C LEU A 40 -8.78 -6.20 17.83
N PRO A 41 -8.77 -5.47 16.68
CA PRO A 41 -9.43 -4.20 16.59
C PRO A 41 -10.94 -4.39 16.44
N ASP A 42 -11.72 -3.45 16.99
CA ASP A 42 -13.14 -3.35 16.68
C ASP A 42 -13.39 -2.53 15.40
N ALA A 43 -14.64 -2.56 14.91
CA ALA A 43 -15.01 -1.86 13.69
C ALA A 43 -14.84 -0.34 13.76
N ASP A 44 -14.97 0.26 14.95
CA ASP A 44 -14.83 1.70 15.11
C ASP A 44 -13.37 2.13 15.20
N GLU A 45 -12.50 1.29 15.78
CA GLU A 45 -11.06 1.45 15.72
C GLU A 45 -10.56 1.42 14.28
N LEU A 46 -11.02 0.45 13.46
CA LEU A 46 -10.70 0.40 12.03
C LEU A 46 -11.12 1.70 11.33
N LYS A 47 -12.35 2.19 11.54
CA LYS A 47 -12.79 3.46 10.93
C LYS A 47 -11.93 4.65 11.39
N ARG A 48 -11.63 4.74 12.69
CA ARG A 48 -10.82 5.83 13.25
C ARG A 48 -9.41 5.83 12.67
N ARG A 49 -8.75 4.67 12.63
CA ARG A 49 -7.40 4.52 12.06
C ARG A 49 -7.39 4.85 10.56
N ALA A 50 -8.37 4.36 9.80
CA ALA A 50 -8.51 4.68 8.38
C ALA A 50 -8.62 6.19 8.14
N TRP A 51 -9.46 6.88 8.92
CA TRP A 51 -9.59 8.34 8.83
C TRP A 51 -8.30 9.08 9.20
N ARG A 52 -7.56 8.62 10.21
CA ARG A 52 -6.25 9.19 10.58
C ARG A 52 -5.22 9.03 9.47
N VAL A 53 -5.21 7.89 8.77
CA VAL A 53 -4.34 7.70 7.58
C VAL A 53 -4.70 8.70 6.47
N VAL A 54 -5.99 9.01 6.27
CA VAL A 54 -6.41 10.06 5.31
C VAL A 54 -5.88 11.43 5.73
N CYS A 55 -6.00 11.79 7.01
CA CYS A 55 -5.51 13.08 7.53
C CYS A 55 -3.99 13.23 7.35
N LEU A 56 -3.24 12.14 7.53
CA LEU A 56 -1.80 12.12 7.28
C LEU A 56 -1.47 12.42 5.80
N ALA A 57 -2.36 12.03 4.89
CA ALA A 57 -2.20 12.20 3.46
C ALA A 57 -2.66 13.57 2.93
N ASP A 58 -3.39 14.38 3.71
CA ASP A 58 -4.05 15.63 3.24
C ASP A 58 -3.09 16.63 2.58
N HIS A 59 -1.82 16.63 2.97
CA HIS A 59 -0.80 17.51 2.37
C HIS A 59 -0.37 17.10 0.96
N TYR A 60 -0.82 15.95 0.45
CA TYR A 60 -0.41 15.35 -0.82
C TYR A 60 -1.53 15.36 -1.87
N VAL A 61 -2.28 16.46 -1.94
CA VAL A 61 -3.39 16.66 -2.89
C VAL A 61 -2.97 16.33 -4.33
N GLY A 62 -3.81 15.56 -5.03
CA GLY A 62 -3.61 15.18 -6.43
C GLY A 62 -2.71 13.96 -6.65
N ALA A 63 -2.16 13.36 -5.58
CA ALA A 63 -1.53 12.05 -5.65
C ALA A 63 -2.57 10.90 -5.60
N ALA A 64 -2.21 9.74 -6.15
CA ALA A 64 -2.88 8.49 -5.82
C ALA A 64 -2.32 7.93 -4.50
N ALA A 65 -3.05 7.04 -3.83
CA ALA A 65 -2.60 6.37 -2.60
C ALA A 65 -2.28 4.91 -2.90
N MET A 66 -1.03 4.49 -2.70
CA MET A 66 -0.67 3.07 -2.67
C MET A 66 -0.92 2.52 -1.26
N ILE A 67 -1.80 1.53 -1.14
CA ILE A 67 -2.08 0.83 0.13
C ILE A 67 -1.79 -0.67 -0.01
N GLY A 68 -1.69 -1.33 1.14
CA GLY A 68 -1.48 -2.76 1.24
C GLY A 68 -1.21 -3.16 2.69
N GLY A 69 -1.62 -4.36 3.08
CA GLY A 69 -1.45 -4.85 4.45
C GLY A 69 -2.57 -5.79 4.88
N ALA A 70 -2.96 -5.68 6.15
CA ALA A 70 -3.96 -6.53 6.78
C ALA A 70 -5.32 -6.50 6.05
N PRO A 71 -5.82 -7.63 5.50
CA PRO A 71 -7.04 -7.66 4.70
C PRO A 71 -8.28 -7.09 5.39
N PHE A 72 -8.40 -7.26 6.71
CA PHE A 72 -9.53 -6.73 7.49
C PHE A 72 -9.57 -5.20 7.57
N PHE A 73 -8.44 -4.52 7.31
CA PHE A 73 -8.34 -3.06 7.36
C PHE A 73 -8.38 -2.40 5.98
N MET A 74 -8.12 -3.16 4.92
CA MET A 74 -8.08 -2.64 3.55
C MET A 74 -9.40 -2.03 3.12
N ALA A 75 -10.54 -2.70 3.33
CA ALA A 75 -11.84 -2.15 2.95
C ALA A 75 -12.21 -0.85 3.70
N PRO A 76 -12.05 -0.75 5.04
CA PRO A 76 -12.19 0.53 5.76
C PRO A 76 -11.28 1.65 5.23
N LEU A 77 -10.00 1.34 4.97
CA LEU A 77 -9.02 2.32 4.49
C LEU A 77 -9.32 2.80 3.07
N GLU A 78 -9.64 1.88 2.16
CA GLU A 78 -10.10 2.21 0.80
C GLU A 78 -11.31 3.15 0.83
N SER A 79 -12.31 2.83 1.66
CA SER A 79 -13.53 3.62 1.77
C SER A 79 -13.24 5.05 2.25
N ALA A 80 -12.39 5.19 3.27
CA ALA A 80 -12.01 6.49 3.80
C ALA A 80 -11.24 7.34 2.78
N LEU A 81 -10.23 6.77 2.13
CA LEU A 81 -9.44 7.44 1.10
C LEU A 81 -10.31 7.90 -0.08
N ARG A 82 -11.17 7.02 -0.60
CA ARG A 82 -12.07 7.36 -1.71
C ARG A 82 -13.05 8.47 -1.35
N ARG A 83 -13.62 8.44 -0.15
CA ARG A 83 -14.50 9.52 0.33
C ARG A 83 -13.77 10.86 0.42
N ALA A 84 -12.47 10.85 0.62
CA ALA A 84 -11.61 12.03 0.56
C ALA A 84 -11.05 12.33 -0.85
N GLY A 85 -11.55 11.65 -1.90
CA GLY A 85 -11.20 11.93 -3.29
C GLY A 85 -9.93 11.25 -3.79
N TRP A 86 -9.36 10.31 -3.03
CA TRP A 86 -8.14 9.61 -3.42
C TRP A 86 -8.41 8.50 -4.42
N ARG A 87 -7.51 8.38 -5.41
CA ARG A 87 -7.40 7.20 -6.27
C ARG A 87 -6.53 6.15 -5.56
N VAL A 88 -7.11 5.00 -5.25
CA VAL A 88 -6.47 3.97 -4.41
C VAL A 88 -5.88 2.85 -5.26
N LEU A 89 -4.61 2.53 -5.02
CA LEU A 89 -3.80 1.60 -5.80
C LEU A 89 -3.21 0.50 -4.90
N TYR A 90 -3.15 -0.71 -5.45
CA TYR A 90 -2.42 -1.84 -4.88
C TYR A 90 -1.20 -2.15 -5.73
N ALA A 91 -0.02 -2.27 -5.12
CA ALA A 91 1.16 -2.73 -5.83
C ALA A 91 1.02 -4.21 -6.22
N PHE A 92 1.18 -4.50 -7.51
CA PHE A 92 1.22 -5.85 -8.03
C PHE A 92 2.66 -6.28 -8.28
N SER A 93 3.03 -7.41 -7.70
CA SER A 93 4.36 -8.00 -7.85
C SER A 93 4.27 -9.43 -8.36
N ARG A 94 5.15 -9.78 -9.29
CA ARG A 94 5.34 -11.17 -9.73
C ARG A 94 6.34 -11.86 -8.82
N ARG A 95 6.02 -13.11 -8.48
CA ARG A 95 6.93 -14.01 -7.76
C ARG A 95 7.78 -14.73 -8.80
N GLU A 96 9.08 -14.61 -8.69
CA GLU A 96 10.06 -15.29 -9.53
C GLU A 96 10.96 -16.15 -8.65
N SER A 97 11.26 -17.38 -9.08
CA SER A 97 12.25 -18.22 -8.41
C SER A 97 13.52 -18.18 -9.25
N VAL A 98 14.60 -17.67 -8.66
CA VAL A 98 15.91 -17.62 -9.27
C VAL A 98 16.78 -18.67 -8.61
N GLU A 99 17.45 -19.48 -9.40
CA GLU A 99 18.38 -20.49 -8.92
C GLU A 99 19.81 -19.98 -9.10
N GLU A 100 20.62 -20.13 -8.07
CA GLU A 100 22.03 -19.74 -8.06
C GLU A 100 22.88 -20.93 -7.60
N THR A 101 23.70 -21.45 -8.50
CA THR A 101 24.67 -22.50 -8.21
C THR A 101 25.76 -21.95 -7.30
N GLN A 102 25.97 -22.60 -6.16
CA GLN A 102 26.97 -22.24 -5.18
C GLN A 102 28.33 -22.87 -5.51
N PRO A 103 29.45 -22.34 -4.98
CA PRO A 103 30.79 -22.88 -5.21
C PRO A 103 30.98 -24.35 -4.79
N ASP A 104 30.16 -24.83 -3.85
CA ASP A 104 30.18 -26.22 -3.36
C ASP A 104 29.33 -27.18 -4.21
N GLY A 105 28.73 -26.69 -5.31
CA GLY A 105 27.85 -27.44 -6.19
C GLY A 105 26.39 -27.53 -5.72
N SER A 106 26.05 -26.95 -4.57
CA SER A 106 24.66 -26.83 -4.13
C SER A 106 23.90 -25.76 -4.93
N VAL A 107 22.57 -25.82 -4.93
CA VAL A 107 21.70 -24.84 -5.61
C VAL A 107 20.91 -24.06 -4.56
N ARG A 108 21.06 -22.73 -4.55
CA ARG A 108 20.23 -21.83 -3.75
C ARG A 108 19.06 -21.34 -4.59
N LYS A 109 17.84 -21.60 -4.14
CA LYS A 109 16.64 -20.98 -4.72
C LYS A 109 16.28 -19.73 -3.94
N THR A 110 16.15 -18.61 -4.64
CA THR A 110 15.72 -17.33 -4.07
C THR A 110 14.40 -16.91 -4.71
N ASN A 111 13.39 -16.65 -3.87
CA ASN A 111 12.16 -16.04 -4.33
C ASN A 111 12.33 -14.52 -4.38
N VAL A 112 12.23 -13.95 -5.58
CA VAL A 112 12.28 -12.51 -5.84
C VAL A 112 10.88 -12.02 -6.15
N PHE A 113 10.49 -10.91 -5.52
CA PHE A 113 9.22 -10.23 -5.78
C PHE A 113 9.50 -8.98 -6.61
N ARG A 114 9.20 -9.03 -7.90
CA ARG A 114 9.41 -7.88 -8.80
C ARG A 114 8.14 -7.06 -8.90
N HIS A 115 8.23 -5.77 -8.64
CA HIS A 115 7.12 -4.85 -8.89
C HIS A 115 6.86 -4.79 -10.40
N VAL A 116 5.60 -4.94 -10.80
CA VAL A 116 5.18 -4.93 -12.22
C VAL A 116 4.27 -3.75 -12.52
N GLY A 117 3.53 -3.27 -11.52
CA GLY A 117 2.66 -2.12 -11.68
C GLY A 117 1.62 -2.04 -10.57
N PHE A 118 0.51 -1.35 -10.86
CA PHE A 118 -0.56 -1.11 -9.91
C PHE A 118 -1.89 -1.64 -10.40
N VAL A 119 -2.68 -2.17 -9.48
CA VAL A 119 -4.10 -2.45 -9.68
C VAL A 119 -4.88 -1.37 -8.94
N GLU A 120 -5.71 -0.63 -9.66
CA GLU A 120 -6.62 0.31 -9.03
C GLU A 120 -7.73 -0.47 -8.33
N ALA A 121 -7.99 -0.12 -7.07
CA ALA A 121 -9.09 -0.72 -6.32
C ALA A 121 -10.39 -0.46 -7.09
N SER A 122 -11.23 -1.48 -7.30
CA SER A 122 -12.48 -1.34 -8.03
C SER A 122 -13.55 -0.62 -7.20
N ASP A 123 -14.31 0.27 -7.83
CA ASP A 123 -15.44 0.94 -7.18
C ASP A 123 -16.60 -0.06 -7.02
N PRO A 124 -17.04 -0.42 -5.80
CA PRO A 124 -18.19 -1.30 -5.61
C PRO A 124 -19.51 -0.60 -5.91
N THR A 125 -19.51 0.73 -6.09
CA THR A 125 -20.71 1.48 -6.42
C THR A 125 -21.00 1.31 -7.92
N PRO A 126 -22.12 0.70 -8.33
CA PRO A 126 -22.47 0.68 -9.75
C PRO A 126 -22.55 2.13 -10.22
N ARG A 127 -21.86 2.46 -11.31
CA ARG A 127 -22.07 3.73 -12.01
C ARG A 127 -23.56 3.81 -12.31
N ALA A 128 -24.24 4.80 -11.75
CA ALA A 128 -25.60 5.11 -12.16
C ALA A 128 -25.55 5.30 -13.68
N THR A 129 -26.19 4.40 -14.41
CA THR A 129 -26.36 4.51 -15.86
C THR A 129 -27.12 5.82 -16.10
N ALA A 130 -26.44 6.75 -16.78
CA ALA A 130 -27.07 7.97 -17.32
C ALA A 130 -28.04 7.61 -18.44
#